data_AF-A0A243PAH6-F1
#
_entry.id   AF-A0A243PAH6-F1
#
_cell.length_a   1.000
_cell.length_b   1.000
_cell.length_c   1.000
_cell.angle_alpha   90.00
_cell.angle_beta   90.00
_cell.angle_gamma   90.00
#
_symmetry.space_group_name_H-M   'P 1'
#
loop_
_entity.id
_entity.type
_entity.pdbx_description
1 polymer ?
#
loop_
_entity_poly.entity_id
_entity_poly.type
_entity_poly.pdbx_seq_one_letter_code
_entity_poly.pdbx_strand_id
1 'polypeptide(L)'
;MADAITTSVTLHVEVLDPQAMWDHAHRSYALSHLDHKVHDDTQPTGLADELIAEFVALCGARNEPDIGDCLRMIFDPGESPPGILIEDSSAEVQGLHL
;
A
#
# COMPACT_ATOMS: atom_id res chain seq x y z
N MET A 1 -14.85 -29.51 -15.86
CA MET A 1 -15.07 -28.39 -14.94
C MET A 1 -14.06 -28.56 -13.83
N ALA A 2 -13.12 -27.62 -13.67
CA ALA A 2 -12.16 -27.68 -12.59
C ALA A 2 -12.85 -27.18 -11.31
N ASP A 3 -12.81 -27.95 -10.24
CA ASP A 3 -13.24 -27.49 -8.92
C ASP A 3 -12.29 -26.38 -8.48
N ALA A 4 -12.85 -25.19 -8.21
CA ALA A 4 -12.08 -24.09 -7.65
C ALA A 4 -11.74 -24.41 -6.20
N ILE A 5 -10.46 -24.37 -5.84
CA ILE A 5 -10.00 -24.50 -4.46
C ILE A 5 -9.93 -23.10 -3.87
N THR A 6 -10.79 -22.80 -2.90
CA THR A 6 -10.77 -21.52 -2.17
C THR A 6 -9.85 -21.63 -0.96
N THR A 7 -8.91 -20.69 -0.82
CA THR A 7 -8.03 -20.58 0.35
C THR A 7 -7.99 -19.14 0.84
N SER A 8 -8.04 -18.93 2.15
CA SER A 8 -7.89 -17.62 2.78
C SER A 8 -6.68 -17.60 3.71
N VAL A 9 -6.07 -16.43 3.85
CA VAL A 9 -4.96 -16.17 4.77
C VAL A 9 -5.33 -14.97 5.61
N THR A 10 -5.22 -15.09 6.93
CA THR A 10 -5.41 -13.98 7.87
C THR A 10 -4.06 -13.65 8.51
N LEU A 11 -3.65 -12.39 8.44
CA LEU A 11 -2.39 -11.92 9.03
C LEU A 11 -2.70 -11.03 10.23
N HIS A 12 -2.11 -11.34 11.38
CA HIS A 12 -2.08 -10.42 12.51
C HIS A 12 -0.87 -9.49 12.37
N VAL A 13 -1.10 -8.18 12.50
CA VAL A 13 -0.05 -7.17 12.35
C VAL A 13 -0.02 -6.27 13.58
N GLU A 14 1.17 -6.19 14.20
CA GLU A 14 1.47 -5.22 15.25
C GLU A 14 2.35 -4.11 14.67
N VAL A 15 1.89 -2.86 14.75
CA VAL A 15 2.66 -1.70 14.28
C VAL A 15 3.44 -1.11 15.44
N LEU A 16 4.74 -1.38 15.46
CA LEU A 16 5.65 -0.94 16.53
C LEU A 16 6.30 0.42 16.22
N ASP A 17 6.41 0.77 14.93
CA ASP A 17 6.92 2.05 14.45
C ASP A 17 6.07 2.54 13.26
N PRO A 18 5.06 3.40 13.53
CA PRO A 18 4.18 3.93 12.49
C PRO A 18 4.92 4.73 11.42
N GLN A 19 6.02 5.41 11.76
CA GLN A 19 6.74 6.23 10.80
C GLN A 19 7.58 5.38 9.85
N ALA A 20 8.25 4.35 10.36
CA ALA A 20 8.98 3.40 9.53
C ALA A 20 8.04 2.61 8.59
N MET A 21 6.84 2.26 9.08
CA MET A 21 5.79 1.65 8.25
C MET A 21 5.33 2.61 7.14
N TRP A 22 5.07 3.88 7.46
CA TRP A 22 4.70 4.90 6.47
C TRP A 22 5.79 5.07 5.40
N ASP A 23 7.06 5.15 5.81
CA ASP A 23 8.20 5.27 4.88
C ASP A 23 8.29 4.05 3.94
N HIS A 24 7.95 2.86 4.46
CA HIS A 24 7.89 1.64 3.66
C HIS A 24 6.73 1.66 2.66
N ALA A 25 5.52 2.01 3.10
CA ALA A 25 4.34 2.14 2.26
C ALA A 25 4.55 3.17 1.13
N HIS A 26 5.14 4.34 1.44
CA HIS A 26 5.46 5.36 0.45
C HIS A 26 6.42 4.83 -0.63
N ARG A 27 7.45 4.06 -0.22
CA ARG A 27 8.39 3.46 -1.17
C ARG A 27 7.69 2.48 -2.10
N SER A 28 6.81 1.63 -1.58
CA SER A 28 6.03 0.68 -2.40
C SER A 28 5.12 1.41 -3.39
N TYR A 29 4.42 2.46 -2.93
CA TYR A 29 3.59 3.32 -3.78
C TYR A 29 4.40 4.00 -4.90
N ALA A 30 5.52 4.62 -4.56
CA ALA A 30 6.36 5.28 -5.56
C ALA A 30 6.86 4.30 -6.63
N LEU A 31 7.32 3.12 -6.23
CA LEU A 31 7.82 2.10 -7.17
C LEU A 31 6.75 1.63 -8.17
N SER A 32 5.50 1.44 -7.73
CA SER A 32 4.43 1.01 -8.64
C SER A 32 3.99 2.09 -9.63
N HIS A 33 4.18 3.37 -9.28
CA HIS A 33 3.81 4.51 -10.12
C HIS A 33 4.96 4.98 -11.03
N LEU A 34 6.21 4.65 -10.71
CA LEU A 34 7.38 4.98 -11.53
C LEU A 34 7.41 4.22 -12.87
N ASP A 35 6.88 3.01 -12.94
CA ASP A 35 6.78 2.27 -14.21
C ASP A 35 5.79 2.91 -15.21
N HIS A 36 4.89 3.78 -14.73
CA HIS A 36 3.79 4.36 -15.52
C HIS A 36 3.96 5.84 -15.87
N LYS A 37 4.70 6.63 -15.06
CA LYS A 37 4.95 8.05 -15.34
C LYS A 37 6.30 8.22 -16.04
N VAL A 38 6.26 8.61 -17.32
CA VAL A 38 7.43 8.94 -18.15
C VAL A 38 8.33 9.91 -17.37
N HIS A 39 9.54 9.45 -17.06
CA HIS A 39 10.57 10.25 -16.40
C HIS A 39 10.89 11.48 -17.28
N ASP A 40 10.48 12.67 -16.87
CA ASP A 40 10.95 13.92 -17.48
C ASP A 40 12.27 14.31 -16.81
N ASP A 41 13.38 14.01 -17.48
CA ASP A 41 14.74 14.30 -17.00
C ASP A 41 14.98 15.81 -16.76
N THR A 42 14.09 16.69 -17.21
CA THR A 42 14.20 18.13 -16.99
C THR A 42 13.62 18.61 -15.65
N GLN A 43 12.76 17.81 -14.99
CA GLN A 43 12.14 18.15 -13.71
C GLN A 43 11.99 16.94 -12.75
N PRO A 44 13.11 16.38 -12.27
CA PRO A 44 13.10 15.20 -11.40
C PRO A 44 12.41 15.42 -10.05
N THR A 45 12.31 16.66 -9.56
CA THR A 45 11.66 16.99 -8.28
C THR A 45 10.14 17.12 -8.38
N GLY A 46 9.59 17.50 -9.54
CA GLY A 46 8.15 17.70 -9.71
C GLY A 46 7.37 16.39 -9.56
N LEU A 47 7.91 15.29 -10.11
CA LEU A 47 7.33 13.97 -9.98
C LEU A 47 7.37 13.45 -8.52
N ALA A 48 8.44 13.75 -7.79
CA ALA A 48 8.56 13.34 -6.38
C ALA A 48 7.58 14.07 -5.46
N ASP A 49 7.40 15.38 -5.67
CA ASP A 49 6.47 16.21 -4.90
C ASP A 49 5.00 15.86 -5.20
N GLU A 50 4.69 15.46 -6.44
CA GLU A 50 3.35 15.00 -6.82
C GLU A 50 3.04 13.63 -6.20
N LEU A 51 3.96 12.66 -6.31
CA LEU A 51 3.77 11.32 -5.75
C LEU A 51 3.64 11.35 -4.23
N ILE A 52 4.41 12.18 -3.54
CA ILE A 52 4.28 12.30 -2.08
C ILE A 52 2.96 12.99 -1.70
N ALA A 53 2.48 13.97 -2.47
CA ALA A 53 1.19 14.60 -2.22
C ALA A 53 0.01 13.64 -2.45
N GLU A 54 0.04 12.86 -3.53
CA GLU A 54 -0.94 11.80 -3.79
C GLU A 54 -0.91 10.75 -2.67
N PHE A 55 0.28 10.30 -2.27
CA PHE A 55 0.42 9.32 -1.19
C PHE A 55 -0.10 9.85 0.15
N VAL A 56 0.21 11.10 0.52
CA VAL A 56 -0.29 11.73 1.76
C VAL A 56 -1.82 11.84 1.76
N ALA A 57 -2.44 12.04 0.59
CA ALA A 57 -3.90 12.06 0.48
C ALA A 57 -4.54 10.69 0.75
N LEU A 58 -3.80 9.61 0.57
CA LEU A 58 -4.26 8.23 0.81
C LEU A 58 -3.91 7.74 2.22
N CYS A 59 -2.65 7.89 2.62
CA CYS A 59 -2.08 7.26 3.83
C CYS A 59 -1.87 8.23 4.99
N GLY A 60 -2.37 9.46 4.88
CA GLY A 60 -2.13 10.51 5.88
C GLY A 60 -0.70 11.04 5.88
N ALA A 61 -0.45 12.04 6.72
CA ALA A 61 0.87 12.64 6.86
C ALA A 61 1.79 11.71 7.68
N ARG A 62 3.10 11.76 7.44
CA ARG A 62 4.07 10.88 8.14
C ARG A 62 4.01 10.97 9.67
N ASN A 63 3.66 12.13 10.23
CA ASN A 63 3.51 12.32 11.69
C ASN A 63 2.16 11.82 12.24
N GLU A 64 1.17 11.64 11.38
CA GLU A 64 -0.18 11.16 11.70
C GLU A 64 -0.63 10.19 10.59
N PRO A 65 0.03 9.01 10.48
CA PRO A 65 -0.23 8.09 9.38
C PRO A 65 -1.58 7.38 9.56
N ASP A 66 -2.31 7.20 8.46
CA ASP A 66 -3.42 6.25 8.43
C ASP A 66 -2.86 4.83 8.33
N ILE A 67 -2.96 4.10 9.44
CA ILE A 67 -2.40 2.76 9.56
C ILE A 67 -3.08 1.77 8.62
N GLY A 68 -4.40 1.88 8.45
CA GLY A 68 -5.17 0.95 7.62
C GLY A 68 -4.75 1.06 6.16
N ASP A 69 -4.68 2.29 5.65
CA ASP A 69 -4.29 2.53 4.26
C ASP A 69 -2.81 2.25 4.01
N CYS A 70 -1.92 2.55 4.96
CA CYS A 70 -0.51 2.14 4.86
C CYS A 70 -0.37 0.61 4.77
N LEU A 71 -1.08 -0.14 5.62
CA LEU A 71 -1.03 -1.60 5.61
C LEU A 71 -1.62 -2.18 4.33
N ARG A 72 -2.70 -1.58 3.82
CA ARG A 72 -3.24 -1.95 2.51
C ARG A 72 -2.18 -1.79 1.43
N MET A 73 -1.47 -0.67 1.37
CA MET A 73 -0.40 -0.48 0.36
C MET A 73 0.75 -1.48 0.49
N ILE A 74 1.04 -1.97 1.68
CA ILE A 74 2.13 -2.93 1.94
C ILE A 74 1.71 -4.36 1.56
N PHE A 75 0.47 -4.73 1.85
CA PHE A 75 -0.01 -6.11 1.75
C PHE A 75 -0.98 -6.37 0.60
N ASP A 76 -1.48 -5.34 -0.08
CA ASP A 76 -2.29 -5.47 -1.30
C ASP A 76 -1.36 -5.90 -2.44
N PRO A 77 -1.51 -7.13 -2.97
CA PRO A 77 -0.59 -7.70 -3.95
C PRO A 77 -0.73 -7.09 -5.35
N GLY A 78 -1.62 -6.11 -5.54
CA GLY A 78 -1.92 -5.55 -6.86
C GLY A 78 -2.70 -6.54 -7.72
N GLU A 79 -2.33 -6.69 -8.99
CA GLU A 79 -3.00 -7.66 -9.86
C GLU A 79 -2.76 -9.10 -9.38
N SER A 80 -3.82 -9.91 -9.39
CA SER A 80 -3.70 -11.32 -9.02
C SER A 80 -2.75 -12.07 -9.98
N PRO A 81 -1.86 -12.94 -9.48
CA PRO A 81 -0.99 -13.74 -10.34
C PRO A 81 -1.80 -14.62 -11.31
N PRO A 82 -1.27 -14.96 -12.50
CA PRO A 82 -1.97 -15.83 -13.44
C PRO A 82 -2.41 -17.16 -12.81
N GLY A 83 -3.72 -17.45 -12.87
CA GLY A 83 -4.32 -18.66 -12.31
C GLY A 83 -4.73 -18.57 -10.84
N ILE A 84 -4.55 -17.41 -10.20
CA ILE A 84 -5.02 -17.10 -8.84
C ILE A 84 -5.97 -15.91 -8.95
N LEU A 85 -7.10 -15.96 -8.27
CA LEU A 85 -8.00 -14.80 -8.11
C LEU A 85 -8.00 -14.41 -6.64
N ILE A 86 -7.54 -13.19 -6.34
CA ILE A 86 -7.54 -12.63 -4.99
C ILE A 86 -8.77 -11.72 -4.90
N GLU A 87 -9.82 -12.18 -4.22
CA GLU A 87 -11.12 -11.49 -4.17
C GLU A 87 -11.17 -10.34 -3.16
N ASP A 88 -10.32 -10.37 -2.12
CA ASP A 88 -10.26 -9.32 -1.11
C ASP A 88 -8.89 -9.30 -0.42
N SER A 89 -8.25 -8.12 -0.43
CA SER A 89 -7.10 -7.83 0.41
C SER A 89 -7.54 -6.77 1.42
N SER A 90 -8.08 -7.22 2.55
CA SER A 90 -8.57 -6.34 3.62
C SER A 90 -7.53 -6.24 4.74
N ALA A 91 -7.16 -5.02 5.13
CA ALA A 91 -6.49 -4.76 6.40
C ALA A 91 -7.51 -4.15 7.37
N GLU A 92 -7.86 -4.87 8.43
CA GLU A 92 -8.73 -4.36 9.50
C GLU A 92 -7.89 -3.93 10.70
N VAL A 93 -8.06 -2.67 11.14
CA VAL A 93 -7.45 -2.17 12.37
C VAL A 93 -8.48 -2.23 13.49
N GLN A 94 -8.27 -3.11 14.47
CA GLN A 94 -9.06 -3.10 15.70
C GLN A 94 -8.47 -2.07 16.67
N GLY A 95 -9.19 -0.97 16.87
CA GLY A 95 -8.84 0.02 17.89
C GLY A 95 -9.13 -0.50 19.30
N LEU A 96 -8.15 -0.35 20.21
CA LEU A 96 -8.44 -0.38 21.65
C LEU A 96 -9.26 0.86 21.98
N HIS A 97 -10.57 0.70 22.16
CA HIS A 97 -11.37 1.67 22.88
C HIS A 97 -10.80 1.81 24.29
N LEU A 98 -10.13 2.94 24.56
CA LEU A 98 -9.83 3.44 25.89
C LEU A 98 -10.85 4.52 26.26
#